data_AF-A0A7V5C9M8-F1
#
_entry.id   AF-A0A7V5C9M8-F1
#
_cell.length_a   1.000
_cell.length_b   1.000
_cell.length_c   1.000
_cell.angle_alpha   90.00
_cell.angle_beta   90.00
_cell.angle_gamma   90.00
#
_symmetry.space_group_name_H-M   'P 1'
#
loop_
_entity.id
_entity.type
_entity.pdbx_description
1 polymer ?
#
loop_
_entity_poly.entity_id
_entity_poly.type
_entity_poly.pdbx_seq_one_letter_code
_entity_poly.pdbx_strand_id
1 'polypeptide(L)'
;TKLDLLNNLVTKVDHLVIGGGMANTFLAAKGIDVGKSLCEHDLAETARTILASAETAGCEIILPTDVVIAWEFAANTKHETVAADACPADAMIFDAGPDTVAYINKVIDGAKTLIMNGPLGVFELEPFHKGTFAMLDEIAKQTAAGALVSVGGGGDTVASINASGHGSDFTYVSTAGGAFLEWMEGKELPGVAALG
;
A
#
# COMPACT_ATOMS: atom_id res chain seq x y z
N THR A 1 15.82 3.96 -5.74
CA THR A 1 14.47 4.27 -6.27
C THR A 1 13.45 3.57 -5.39
N LYS A 2 12.15 3.90 -5.47
CA LYS A 2 11.10 3.16 -4.72
C LYS A 2 11.12 1.64 -4.99
N LEU A 3 11.69 1.20 -6.11
CA LEU A 3 11.84 -0.23 -6.44
C LEU A 3 13.02 -0.90 -5.71
N ASP A 4 14.11 -0.17 -5.47
CA ASP A 4 15.22 -0.67 -4.64
C ASP A 4 14.77 -0.90 -3.19
N LEU A 5 13.88 -0.04 -2.70
CA LEU A 5 13.20 -0.23 -1.43
C LEU A 5 12.47 -1.58 -1.39
N LEU A 6 11.62 -1.86 -2.38
CA LEU A 6 10.83 -3.10 -2.39
C LEU A 6 11.73 -4.35 -2.44
N ASN A 7 12.79 -4.34 -3.26
CA ASN A 7 13.75 -5.46 -3.30
C ASN A 7 14.43 -5.68 -1.93
N ASN A 8 14.76 -4.62 -1.20
CA ASN A 8 15.30 -4.75 0.17
C ASN A 8 14.23 -5.29 1.13
N LEU A 9 13.00 -4.80 1.04
CA LEU A 9 11.92 -5.14 1.96
C LEU A 9 11.44 -6.58 1.81
N VAL A 10 11.33 -7.12 0.59
CA VAL A 10 10.86 -8.51 0.38
C VAL A 10 11.77 -9.55 1.05
N THR A 11 13.01 -9.19 1.41
CA THR A 11 13.91 -10.08 2.16
C THR A 11 13.78 -9.96 3.68
N LYS A 12 12.96 -9.03 4.17
CA LYS A 12 12.84 -8.67 5.59
C LYS A 12 11.43 -8.82 6.16
N VAL A 13 10.41 -8.92 5.29
CA VAL A 13 9.01 -9.02 5.71
C VAL A 13 8.40 -10.33 5.24
N ASP A 14 7.49 -10.88 6.05
CA ASP A 14 6.72 -12.07 5.69
C ASP A 14 5.67 -11.78 4.62
N HIS A 15 5.08 -10.57 4.66
CA HIS A 15 4.06 -10.12 3.73
C HIS A 15 4.34 -8.68 3.28
N LEU A 16 4.15 -8.42 1.99
CA LEU A 16 4.26 -7.10 1.39
C LEU A 16 2.97 -6.75 0.65
N VAL A 17 2.17 -5.86 1.24
CA VAL A 17 0.96 -5.32 0.61
C VAL A 17 1.34 -4.20 -0.34
N ILE A 18 0.90 -4.28 -1.59
CA ILE A 18 1.11 -3.23 -2.60
C ILE A 18 -0.26 -2.72 -3.05
N GLY A 19 -0.57 -1.47 -2.70
CA GLY A 19 -1.80 -0.77 -3.05
C GLY A 19 -1.57 0.47 -3.93
N GLY A 20 -2.62 1.26 -4.12
CA GLY A 20 -2.58 2.52 -4.86
C GLY A 20 -2.12 2.36 -6.31
N GLY A 21 -1.63 3.45 -6.91
CA GLY A 21 -1.13 3.44 -8.29
C GLY A 21 0.02 2.45 -8.54
N MET A 22 0.80 2.13 -7.51
CA MET A 22 1.89 1.15 -7.61
C MET A 22 1.35 -0.26 -7.88
N ALA A 23 0.23 -0.64 -7.28
CA ALA A 23 -0.40 -1.94 -7.53
C ALA A 23 -0.72 -2.15 -9.01
N ASN A 24 -1.16 -1.10 -9.71
CA ASN A 24 -1.48 -1.17 -11.13
C ASN A 24 -0.26 -1.54 -11.99
N THR A 25 0.93 -1.03 -11.65
CA THR A 25 2.18 -1.43 -12.33
C THR A 25 2.47 -2.92 -12.15
N PHE A 26 2.25 -3.46 -10.95
CA PHE A 26 2.43 -4.90 -10.69
C PHE A 26 1.36 -5.76 -11.38
N LEU A 27 0.10 -5.31 -11.41
CA LEU A 27 -1.00 -5.98 -12.14
C LEU A 27 -0.70 -5.99 -13.65
N ALA A 28 -0.34 -4.85 -14.23
CA ALA A 28 0.06 -4.75 -15.63
C ALA A 28 1.28 -5.62 -15.96
N ALA A 29 2.26 -5.70 -15.05
CA ALA A 29 3.43 -6.57 -15.21
C ALA A 29 3.07 -8.07 -15.23
N LYS A 30 1.95 -8.45 -14.60
CA LYS A 30 1.33 -9.80 -14.64
C LYS A 30 0.40 -10.01 -15.84
N GLY A 31 0.30 -9.05 -16.75
CA GLY A 31 -0.54 -9.12 -17.94
C GLY A 31 -2.02 -8.80 -17.70
N ILE A 32 -2.36 -8.20 -16.56
CA ILE A 32 -3.70 -7.74 -16.25
C ILE A 32 -3.90 -6.33 -16.83
N ASP A 33 -5.01 -6.11 -17.55
CA ASP A 33 -5.36 -4.78 -18.05
C ASP A 33 -5.86 -3.89 -16.90
N VAL A 34 -5.26 -2.72 -16.77
CA VAL A 34 -5.58 -1.72 -15.74
C VAL A 34 -6.30 -0.50 -16.33
N GLY A 35 -6.74 -0.57 -17.58
CA GLY A 35 -7.44 0.50 -18.27
C GLY A 35 -6.62 1.79 -18.32
N LYS A 36 -7.21 2.90 -17.90
CA LYS A 36 -6.57 4.22 -17.83
C LYS A 36 -5.89 4.51 -16.48
N SER A 37 -5.80 3.52 -15.61
CA SER A 37 -5.21 3.71 -14.27
C SER A 37 -3.77 4.19 -14.35
N LEU A 38 -3.33 4.95 -13.34
CA LEU A 38 -1.92 5.32 -13.20
C LEU A 38 -1.08 4.04 -13.13
N CYS A 39 -0.19 3.85 -14.12
CA CYS A 39 0.66 2.68 -14.28
C CYS A 39 1.97 3.08 -14.97
N GLU A 40 3.09 2.64 -14.39
CA GLU A 40 4.45 2.89 -14.91
C GLU A 40 4.90 1.67 -15.73
N HIS A 41 4.46 1.59 -16.99
CA HIS A 41 4.71 0.42 -17.85
C HIS A 41 6.21 0.12 -18.10
N ASP A 42 7.06 1.15 -18.04
CA ASP A 42 8.52 1.03 -18.14
C ASP A 42 9.13 0.26 -16.95
N LEU A 43 8.44 0.22 -15.81
CA LEU A 43 8.86 -0.50 -14.61
C LEU A 43 8.36 -1.96 -14.55
N ALA A 44 7.69 -2.44 -15.60
CA ALA A 44 7.10 -3.78 -15.60
C ALA A 44 8.13 -4.91 -15.42
N GLU A 45 9.33 -4.77 -15.99
CA GLU A 45 10.41 -5.74 -15.78
C GLU A 45 10.88 -5.75 -14.33
N THR A 46 11.03 -4.57 -13.72
CA THR A 46 11.43 -4.48 -12.31
C THR A 46 10.37 -5.05 -11.38
N ALA A 47 9.09 -4.80 -11.65
CA ALA A 47 7.98 -5.40 -10.89
C ALA A 47 8.02 -6.94 -10.94
N ARG A 48 8.28 -7.52 -12.13
CA ARG A 48 8.47 -8.98 -12.27
C ARG A 48 9.67 -9.50 -11.47
N THR A 49 10.78 -8.77 -11.49
CA THR A 49 11.96 -9.13 -10.68
C THR A 49 11.66 -9.11 -9.19
N ILE A 50 10.92 -8.11 -8.70
CA ILE A 50 10.51 -8.03 -7.29
C ILE A 50 9.59 -9.19 -6.92
N LEU A 51 8.63 -9.54 -7.78
CA LEU A 51 7.75 -10.71 -7.59
C LEU A 51 8.56 -12.01 -7.44
N ALA A 52 9.54 -12.24 -8.31
CA ALA A 52 10.41 -13.41 -8.25
C ALA A 52 11.33 -13.42 -7.01
N SER A 53 11.85 -12.25 -6.62
CA SER A 53 12.67 -12.10 -5.41
C SER A 53 11.86 -12.42 -4.15
N ALA A 54 10.60 -11.96 -4.08
CA ALA A 54 9.72 -12.24 -2.95
C ALA A 54 9.41 -13.73 -2.82
N GLU A 55 9.08 -14.40 -3.93
CA GLU A 55 8.88 -15.86 -3.96
C GLU A 55 10.13 -16.61 -3.44
N THR A 56 11.32 -16.20 -3.88
CA THR A 56 12.58 -16.78 -3.43
C THR A 56 12.84 -16.54 -1.93
N ALA A 57 12.46 -15.37 -1.43
CA ALA A 57 12.63 -14.98 -0.03
C ALA A 57 11.55 -15.55 0.91
N GLY A 58 10.50 -16.18 0.38
CA GLY A 58 9.34 -16.64 1.15
C GLY A 58 8.44 -15.50 1.62
N CYS A 59 8.50 -14.33 0.96
CA CYS A 59 7.65 -13.17 1.21
C CYS A 59 6.42 -13.23 0.32
N GLU A 60 5.22 -13.16 0.91
CA GLU A 60 3.98 -13.07 0.16
C GLU A 60 3.72 -11.62 -0.31
N ILE A 61 3.76 -11.38 -1.61
CA ILE A 61 3.28 -10.12 -2.18
C ILE A 61 1.77 -10.16 -2.37
N ILE A 62 1.07 -9.25 -1.69
CA ILE A 62 -0.38 -9.11 -1.73
C ILE A 62 -0.72 -7.96 -2.68
N LEU A 63 -1.34 -8.33 -3.81
CA LEU A 63 -1.89 -7.41 -4.80
C LEU A 63 -3.42 -7.43 -4.74
N PRO A 64 -4.11 -6.36 -5.19
CA PRO A 64 -5.55 -6.37 -5.28
C PRO A 64 -6.09 -7.51 -6.14
N THR A 65 -7.05 -8.27 -5.59
CA THR A 65 -7.82 -9.29 -6.33
C THR A 65 -9.12 -8.71 -6.87
N ASP A 66 -9.61 -7.65 -6.24
CA ASP A 66 -10.72 -6.82 -6.64
C ASP A 66 -10.38 -5.34 -6.42
N VAL A 67 -11.02 -4.47 -7.19
CA VAL A 67 -10.70 -3.05 -7.28
C VAL A 67 -11.96 -2.21 -7.39
N VAL A 68 -11.93 -1.01 -6.83
CA VAL A 68 -12.96 0.01 -7.04
C VAL A 68 -12.53 0.87 -8.21
N ILE A 69 -13.33 0.89 -9.28
CA ILE A 69 -13.06 1.64 -10.50
C ILE A 69 -13.98 2.85 -10.65
N ALA A 70 -13.52 3.86 -11.38
CA ALA A 70 -14.29 5.04 -11.78
C ALA A 70 -13.91 5.53 -13.18
N TRP A 71 -14.77 6.34 -13.80
CA TRP A 71 -14.54 6.93 -15.12
C TRP A 71 -14.09 8.39 -15.07
N GLU A 72 -14.20 9.04 -13.91
CA GLU A 72 -13.85 10.44 -13.72
C GLU A 72 -13.05 10.62 -12.43
N PHE A 73 -12.03 11.49 -12.45
CA PHE A 73 -11.26 11.83 -11.25
C PHE A 73 -11.98 12.89 -10.43
N ALA A 74 -13.06 12.48 -9.76
CA ALA A 74 -13.91 13.35 -8.95
C ALA A 74 -14.57 12.58 -7.80
N ALA A 75 -14.86 13.27 -6.71
CA ALA A 75 -15.64 12.71 -5.61
C ALA A 75 -17.09 12.43 -6.05
N ASN A 76 -17.70 11.38 -5.49
CA ASN A 76 -19.08 10.96 -5.73
C ASN A 76 -19.41 10.66 -7.21
N THR A 77 -18.39 10.35 -8.00
CA THR A 77 -18.59 9.92 -9.39
C THR A 77 -19.13 8.49 -9.48
N LYS A 78 -19.60 8.12 -10.68
CA LYS A 78 -19.99 6.74 -10.97
C LYS A 78 -18.79 5.81 -10.77
N HIS A 79 -18.99 4.80 -9.92
CA HIS A 79 -17.98 3.81 -9.60
C HIS A 79 -18.64 2.44 -9.43
N GLU A 80 -17.84 1.39 -9.54
CA GLU A 80 -18.23 0.03 -9.23
C GLU A 80 -17.02 -0.79 -8.75
N THR A 81 -17.29 -1.93 -8.11
CA THR A 81 -16.26 -2.89 -7.73
C THR A 81 -16.23 -4.01 -8.74
N VAL A 82 -15.05 -4.33 -9.26
CA VAL A 82 -14.81 -5.41 -10.22
C VAL A 82 -13.63 -6.26 -9.77
N ALA A 83 -13.51 -7.46 -10.31
CA ALA A 83 -12.26 -8.23 -10.19
C ALA A 83 -11.09 -7.43 -10.81
N ALA A 84 -9.88 -7.60 -10.30
CA ALA A 84 -8.72 -6.85 -10.77
C ALA A 84 -8.43 -7.08 -12.27
N ASP A 85 -8.81 -8.24 -12.82
CA ASP A 85 -8.69 -8.60 -14.23
C ASP A 85 -9.90 -8.22 -15.10
N ALA A 86 -10.87 -7.52 -14.51
CA ALA A 86 -12.10 -7.09 -15.16
C ALA A 86 -12.22 -5.55 -15.25
N CYS A 87 -11.12 -4.81 -15.08
CA CYS A 87 -11.11 -3.36 -15.27
C CYS A 87 -11.40 -3.00 -16.74
N PRO A 88 -12.46 -2.22 -17.04
CA PRO A 88 -12.72 -1.73 -18.39
C PRO A 88 -11.60 -0.83 -18.90
N ALA A 89 -11.34 -0.89 -20.21
CA ALA A 89 -10.26 -0.12 -20.85
C ALA A 89 -10.41 1.41 -20.73
N ASP A 90 -11.62 1.92 -20.50
CA ASP A 90 -11.91 3.34 -20.35
C ASP A 90 -12.06 3.81 -18.89
N ALA A 91 -11.96 2.89 -17.93
CA ALA A 91 -12.03 3.16 -16.49
C ALA A 91 -10.64 3.24 -15.84
N MET A 92 -10.61 3.67 -14.58
CA MET A 92 -9.42 3.83 -13.75
C MET A 92 -9.65 3.20 -12.37
N ILE A 93 -8.64 2.58 -11.80
CA ILE A 93 -8.62 1.99 -10.45
C ILE A 93 -8.33 3.07 -9.43
N PHE A 94 -9.22 3.21 -8.44
CA PHE A 94 -9.18 4.27 -7.43
C PHE A 94 -8.94 3.74 -6.01
N ASP A 95 -9.32 2.50 -5.70
CA ASP A 95 -9.12 1.90 -4.39
C ASP A 95 -9.07 0.37 -4.49
N ALA A 96 -8.55 -0.29 -3.45
CA ALA A 96 -8.66 -1.74 -3.30
C ALA A 96 -10.12 -2.12 -3.03
N GLY A 97 -10.56 -3.26 -3.58
CA GLY A 97 -11.90 -3.77 -3.34
C GLY A 97 -12.06 -4.43 -1.97
N PRO A 98 -13.31 -4.71 -1.55
CA PRO A 98 -13.63 -5.31 -0.25
C PRO A 98 -12.97 -6.68 -0.02
N ASP A 99 -12.82 -7.53 -1.04
CA ASP A 99 -12.21 -8.86 -0.86
C ASP A 99 -10.71 -8.73 -0.58
N THR A 100 -10.04 -7.83 -1.30
CA THR A 100 -8.63 -7.47 -1.08
C THR A 100 -8.43 -6.94 0.34
N VAL A 101 -9.27 -5.99 0.76
CA VAL A 101 -9.17 -5.38 2.09
C VAL A 101 -9.44 -6.41 3.18
N ALA A 102 -10.40 -7.31 3.00
CA ALA A 102 -10.67 -8.39 3.94
C ALA A 102 -9.45 -9.32 4.11
N TYR A 103 -8.75 -9.63 3.01
CA TYR A 103 -7.53 -10.42 3.08
C TYR A 103 -6.39 -9.68 3.77
N ILE A 104 -6.18 -8.40 3.44
CA ILE A 104 -5.20 -7.53 4.12
C ILE A 104 -5.47 -7.51 5.63
N ASN A 105 -6.72 -7.32 6.05
CA ASN A 105 -7.10 -7.28 7.46
C ASN A 105 -6.83 -8.62 8.17
N LYS A 106 -7.05 -9.74 7.49
CA LYS A 106 -6.68 -11.07 8.01
C LYS A 106 -5.17 -11.21 8.21
N VAL A 107 -4.36 -10.68 7.29
CA VAL A 107 -2.89 -10.69 7.41
C VAL A 107 -2.44 -9.80 8.56
N ILE A 108 -3.07 -8.63 8.74
CA ILE A 108 -2.80 -7.70 9.86
C ILE A 108 -3.11 -8.37 11.21
N ASP A 109 -4.23 -9.09 11.34
CA ASP A 109 -4.60 -9.84 12.55
C ASP A 109 -3.53 -10.89 12.95
N GLY A 110 -2.87 -11.49 11.96
CA GLY A 110 -1.77 -12.43 12.18
C GLY A 110 -0.40 -11.79 12.46
N ALA A 111 -0.23 -10.51 12.15
CA ALA A 111 1.05 -9.82 12.21
C ALA A 111 1.45 -9.40 13.64
N LYS A 112 2.76 -9.26 13.89
CA LYS A 112 3.31 -8.69 15.13
C LYS A 112 3.90 -7.30 14.95
N THR A 113 4.32 -7.00 13.73
CA THR A 113 4.86 -5.71 13.36
C THR A 113 4.28 -5.32 12.01
N LEU A 114 3.87 -4.06 11.86
CA LEU A 114 3.39 -3.50 10.61
C LEU A 114 4.07 -2.17 10.36
N ILE A 115 4.50 -1.97 9.11
CA ILE A 115 5.01 -0.70 8.63
C ILE A 115 4.14 -0.26 7.46
N MET A 116 3.55 0.92 7.56
CA MET A 116 2.69 1.51 6.53
C MET A 116 3.38 2.67 5.84
N ASN A 117 3.40 2.62 4.51
CA ASN A 117 3.76 3.75 3.66
C ASN A 117 2.82 3.86 2.45
N GLY A 118 1.90 4.81 2.52
CA GLY A 118 0.92 5.11 1.49
C GLY A 118 -0.46 4.49 1.74
N PRO A 119 -1.52 5.12 1.21
CA PRO A 119 -2.88 4.59 1.24
C PRO A 119 -3.08 3.47 0.21
N LEU A 120 -4.18 2.72 0.34
CA LEU A 120 -4.58 1.71 -0.65
C LEU A 120 -5.25 2.32 -1.90
N GLY A 121 -5.79 3.54 -1.76
CA GLY A 121 -6.54 4.24 -2.80
C GLY A 121 -6.47 5.76 -2.68
N VAL A 122 -7.25 6.45 -3.52
CA VAL A 122 -7.36 7.91 -3.59
C VAL A 122 -8.26 8.40 -2.45
N PHE A 123 -7.75 8.33 -1.22
CA PHE A 123 -8.54 8.56 0.01
C PHE A 123 -9.11 9.99 0.13
N GLU A 124 -8.61 10.94 -0.65
CA GLU A 124 -9.10 12.31 -0.69
C GLU A 124 -10.45 12.45 -1.41
N LEU A 125 -10.84 11.45 -2.19
CA LEU A 125 -12.09 11.45 -2.96
C LEU A 125 -13.07 10.42 -2.40
N GLU A 126 -14.23 10.86 -1.96
CA GLU A 126 -15.30 9.94 -1.56
C GLU A 126 -15.88 9.21 -2.80
N PRO A 127 -16.10 7.88 -2.76
CA PRO A 127 -15.95 6.95 -1.63
C PRO A 127 -14.65 6.11 -1.65
N PHE A 128 -13.60 6.57 -2.33
CA PHE A 128 -12.35 5.84 -2.59
C PHE A 128 -11.36 5.86 -1.42
N HIS A 129 -11.81 6.28 -0.24
CA HIS A 129 -11.09 6.13 1.03
C HIS A 129 -11.41 4.82 1.74
N LYS A 130 -12.49 4.13 1.37
CA LYS A 130 -13.08 3.04 2.16
C LYS A 130 -12.08 1.91 2.42
N GLY A 131 -11.31 1.48 1.42
CA GLY A 131 -10.33 0.42 1.58
C GLY A 131 -9.19 0.85 2.51
N THR A 132 -8.68 2.06 2.31
CA THR A 132 -7.64 2.64 3.18
C THR A 132 -8.13 2.75 4.63
N PHE A 133 -9.35 3.26 4.85
CA PHE A 133 -9.87 3.47 6.20
C PHE A 133 -10.20 2.15 6.89
N ALA A 134 -10.79 1.18 6.20
CA ALA A 134 -11.04 -0.15 6.76
C ALA A 134 -9.74 -0.91 7.12
N MET A 135 -8.65 -0.68 6.39
CA MET A 135 -7.33 -1.18 6.77
C MET A 135 -6.81 -0.46 8.03
N LEU A 136 -6.95 0.87 8.09
CA LEU A 136 -6.53 1.67 9.25
C LEU A 136 -7.31 1.30 10.52
N ASP A 137 -8.61 1.04 10.41
CA ASP A 137 -9.46 0.56 11.51
C ASP A 137 -8.91 -0.74 12.11
N GLU A 138 -8.49 -1.70 11.28
CA GLU A 138 -7.93 -2.98 11.74
C GLU A 138 -6.55 -2.79 12.38
N ILE A 139 -5.70 -1.93 11.80
CA ILE A 139 -4.40 -1.59 12.40
C ILE A 139 -4.58 -1.00 13.79
N ALA A 140 -5.44 0.02 13.93
CA ALA A 140 -5.74 0.67 15.19
C ALA A 140 -6.28 -0.31 16.23
N LYS A 141 -7.21 -1.18 15.83
CA LYS A 141 -7.77 -2.24 16.68
C LYS A 141 -6.68 -3.18 17.21
N GLN A 142 -5.81 -3.70 16.34
CA GLN A 142 -4.76 -4.65 16.74
C GLN A 142 -3.66 -3.99 17.58
N THR A 143 -3.33 -2.74 17.31
CA THR A 143 -2.40 -1.96 18.13
C THR A 143 -2.98 -1.67 19.52
N ALA A 144 -4.23 -1.24 19.61
CA ALA A 144 -4.90 -1.01 20.89
C ALA A 144 -5.01 -2.29 21.73
N ALA A 145 -5.15 -3.46 21.09
CA ALA A 145 -5.11 -4.77 21.75
C ALA A 145 -3.71 -5.18 22.23
N GLY A 146 -2.66 -4.43 21.90
CA GLY A 146 -1.26 -4.78 22.19
C GLY A 146 -0.75 -5.96 21.36
N ALA A 147 -1.47 -6.36 20.32
CA ALA A 147 -1.12 -7.49 19.45
C ALA A 147 -0.16 -7.09 18.32
N LEU A 148 -0.14 -5.80 17.96
CA LEU A 148 0.58 -5.25 16.81
C LEU A 148 1.39 -4.00 17.16
N VAL A 149 2.69 -4.03 16.87
CA VAL A 149 3.53 -2.82 16.79
C VAL A 149 3.33 -2.17 15.42
N SER A 150 2.68 -1.01 15.37
CA SER A 150 2.34 -0.32 14.13
C SER A 150 3.15 0.95 13.93
N VAL A 151 3.82 1.05 12.79
CA VAL A 151 4.62 2.21 12.41
C VAL A 151 4.09 2.79 11.10
N GLY A 152 3.65 4.05 11.12
CA GLY A 152 3.26 4.80 9.92
C GLY A 152 4.32 5.83 9.55
N GLY A 153 4.59 6.02 8.26
CA GLY A 153 5.51 7.07 7.82
C GLY A 153 5.27 7.52 6.38
N GLY A 154 5.59 8.78 6.07
CA GLY A 154 5.35 9.42 4.78
C GLY A 154 4.14 10.37 4.80
N GLY A 155 4.16 11.40 3.94
CA GLY A 155 3.15 12.47 3.94
C GLY A 155 1.71 11.96 3.79
N ASP A 156 1.46 11.17 2.75
CA ASP A 156 0.11 10.64 2.45
C ASP A 156 -0.34 9.61 3.49
N THR A 157 0.59 8.83 4.07
CA THR A 157 0.30 7.94 5.19
C THR A 157 -0.20 8.73 6.40
N VAL A 158 0.54 9.77 6.79
CA VAL A 158 0.17 10.61 7.94
C VAL A 158 -1.16 11.33 7.67
N ALA A 159 -1.38 11.81 6.44
CA ALA A 159 -2.63 12.45 6.04
C ALA A 159 -3.82 11.48 6.13
N SER A 160 -3.70 10.26 5.58
CA SER A 160 -4.77 9.25 5.62
C SER A 160 -5.05 8.74 7.04
N ILE A 161 -4.02 8.50 7.86
CA ILE A 161 -4.18 8.16 9.28
C ILE A 161 -4.99 9.26 10.00
N ASN A 162 -4.62 10.52 9.83
CA ASN A 162 -5.33 11.64 10.46
C ASN A 162 -6.77 11.78 9.94
N ALA A 163 -6.98 11.62 8.63
CA ALA A 163 -8.31 11.70 8.01
C ALA A 163 -9.25 10.58 8.50
N SER A 164 -8.71 9.41 8.82
CA SER A 164 -9.47 8.29 9.40
C SER A 164 -9.79 8.45 10.89
N GLY A 165 -9.14 9.40 11.58
CA GLY A 165 -9.29 9.60 13.03
C GLY A 165 -8.33 8.77 13.90
N HIS A 166 -7.42 7.99 13.31
CA HIS A 166 -6.50 7.08 14.02
C HIS A 166 -5.11 7.68 14.34
N GLY A 167 -4.98 9.01 14.34
CA GLY A 167 -3.69 9.69 14.59
C GLY A 167 -3.00 9.30 15.90
N SER A 168 -3.75 8.91 16.93
CA SER A 168 -3.26 8.48 18.24
C SER A 168 -3.12 6.97 18.41
N ASP A 169 -3.58 6.17 17.44
CA ASP A 169 -3.82 4.75 17.64
C ASP A 169 -2.69 3.87 17.09
N PHE A 170 -1.71 4.50 16.44
CA PHE A 170 -0.48 3.86 16.00
C PHE A 170 0.57 3.82 17.12
N THR A 171 1.44 2.82 17.11
CA THR A 171 2.58 2.78 18.06
C THR A 171 3.55 3.94 17.80
N TYR A 172 3.82 4.24 16.53
CA TYR A 172 4.62 5.39 16.14
C TYR A 172 4.22 5.92 14.77
N VAL A 173 4.06 7.23 14.66
CA VAL A 173 3.85 7.93 13.39
C VAL A 173 5.06 8.82 13.11
N SER A 174 5.85 8.44 12.11
CA SER A 174 7.05 9.15 11.72
C SER A 174 6.71 10.45 10.98
N THR A 175 7.29 11.55 11.46
CA THR A 175 7.26 12.87 10.80
C THR A 175 8.43 13.07 9.84
N ALA A 176 9.32 12.08 9.69
CA ALA A 176 10.56 12.20 8.92
C ALA A 176 10.34 12.18 7.39
N GLY A 177 9.09 12.04 6.92
CA GLY A 177 8.74 12.08 5.50
C GLY A 177 9.58 11.10 4.68
N GLY A 178 10.30 11.60 3.68
CA GLY A 178 11.16 10.80 2.80
C GLY A 178 12.34 10.12 3.51
N ALA A 179 12.87 10.69 4.60
CA ALA A 179 14.00 10.11 5.33
C ALA A 179 13.64 8.78 6.02
N PHE A 180 12.36 8.59 6.40
CA PHE A 180 11.87 7.31 6.91
C PHE A 180 12.02 6.19 5.86
N LEU A 181 11.73 6.51 4.59
CA LEU A 181 11.84 5.54 3.51
C LEU A 181 13.28 5.28 3.11
N GLU A 182 14.14 6.29 3.05
CA GLU A 182 15.57 6.09 2.78
C GLU A 182 16.22 5.20 3.84
N TRP A 183 15.84 5.36 5.10
CA TRP A 183 16.29 4.47 6.17
C TRP A 183 15.76 3.04 5.99
N MET A 184 14.50 2.87 5.61
CA MET A 184 13.91 1.57 5.28
C MET A 184 14.58 0.90 4.06
N GLU A 185 15.10 1.68 3.12
CA GLU A 185 15.95 1.20 2.01
C GLU A 185 17.27 0.61 2.52
N GLY A 186 17.61 0.79 3.80
CA GLY A 186 18.89 0.39 4.39
C GLY A 186 20.01 1.38 4.09
N LYS A 187 19.68 2.59 3.65
CA LYS A 187 20.67 3.65 3.46
C LYS A 187 21.08 4.22 4.80
N GLU A 188 22.37 4.54 4.91
CA GLU A 188 22.87 5.33 6.02
C GLU A 188 22.30 6.76 5.92
N LEU A 189 21.65 7.22 6.99
CA LEU A 189 21.16 8.60 7.08
C LEU A 189 22.30 9.50 7.55
N PRO A 190 22.81 10.44 6.73
CA PRO A 190 24.00 11.24 7.08
C PRO A 190 23.83 12.04 8.39
N GLY A 191 22.62 12.54 8.65
CA GLY A 191 22.32 13.28 9.87
C GLY A 191 22.30 12.42 11.14
N VAL A 192 22.01 11.11 11.02
CA VAL A 192 22.09 10.16 12.14
C VAL A 192 23.52 9.70 12.32
N ALA A 193 24.21 9.35 11.23
CA ALA A 193 25.61 8.91 11.27
C ALA A 193 26.55 9.96 11.89
N ALA A 194 26.26 11.24 11.69
CA ALA A 194 27.02 12.33 12.30
C ALA A 194 26.93 12.39 13.84
N LEU A 195 25.96 11.71 14.46
CA LEU A 195 25.76 11.69 15.91
C LEU A 195 26.51 10.55 16.62
N GLY A 196 27.09 9.61 15.86
CA GLY A 196 27.78 8.42 16.38
C GLY A 196 26.85 7.24 16.65
#